data_AF-A0A225UDB0-F1
#
_entry.id   AF-A0A225UDB0-F1
#
_cell.length_a   1.000
_cell.length_b   1.000
_cell.length_c   1.000
_cell.angle_alpha   90.00
_cell.angle_beta   90.00
_cell.angle_gamma   90.00
#
_symmetry.space_group_name_H-M   'P 1'
#
loop_
_entity.id
_entity.type
_entity.pdbx_description
1 polymer ?
#
loop_
_entity_poly.entity_id
_entity_poly.type
_entity_poly.pdbx_seq_one_letter_code
_entity_poly.pdbx_strand_id
1 'polypeptide(L)'
;GSLLLDDGAEKDNKPKTRHGQSVRGIQNLLKKAERNAQRLEELKKTEEGTEKVKAKGWDTALQQAAGNVVMDDPKLLRNKLKKKEKAKAKSTKEWKERTAKLEVSKKERQKKKLANALGRGKKDVAKPAEKKGRKGPVRGDRRAGFEGKKGEAFLNADKKGGKPAGKKPAGPSK
;
A
#
# COMPACT_ATOMS: atom_id res chain seq x y z
N GLY A 1 36.37 -33.69 14.61
CA GLY A 1 36.33 -32.57 13.65
C GLY A 1 35.20 -32.76 12.68
N SER A 2 34.25 -31.81 12.65
CA SER A 2 33.33 -31.56 11.54
C SER A 2 32.70 -30.19 11.76
N LEU A 3 33.54 -29.17 11.57
CA LEU A 3 33.18 -27.76 11.54
C LEU A 3 33.44 -27.28 10.11
N LEU A 4 32.66 -27.75 9.14
CA LEU A 4 32.76 -27.25 7.77
C LEU A 4 31.46 -27.52 7.04
N LEU A 5 30.70 -26.45 6.82
CA LEU A 5 29.82 -26.11 5.69
C LEU A 5 28.83 -25.01 6.14
N ASP A 6 29.35 -23.98 6.82
CA ASP A 6 28.71 -22.66 6.84
C ASP A 6 29.21 -21.94 5.60
N ASP A 7 28.46 -22.08 4.50
CA ASP A 7 28.66 -21.30 3.28
C ASP A 7 28.62 -19.83 3.70
N GLY A 8 29.78 -19.14 3.62
CA GLY A 8 30.02 -17.75 4.04
C GLY A 8 29.13 -16.72 3.33
N ALA A 9 27.84 -16.74 3.64
CA ALA A 9 26.91 -15.68 3.33
C ALA A 9 27.00 -14.69 4.48
N GLU A 10 27.80 -13.63 4.29
CA GLU A 10 27.75 -12.36 5.02
C GLU A 10 26.35 -12.17 5.63
N LYS A 11 26.27 -12.24 6.97
CA LYS A 11 24.99 -12.06 7.67
C LYS A 11 24.58 -10.61 7.45
N ASP A 12 23.76 -10.37 6.44
CA ASP A 12 23.14 -9.07 6.18
C ASP A 12 22.45 -8.57 7.46
N ASN A 13 23.10 -7.67 8.19
CA ASN A 13 22.60 -7.00 9.40
C ASN A 13 21.47 -5.99 9.10
N LYS A 14 20.67 -6.22 8.05
CA LYS A 14 19.54 -5.39 7.69
C LYS A 14 18.27 -5.92 8.36
N PRO A 15 17.40 -5.05 8.90
CA PRO A 15 16.18 -5.47 9.57
C PRO A 15 15.34 -6.35 8.64
N LYS A 16 14.99 -7.55 9.13
CA LYS A 16 14.33 -8.59 8.34
C LYS A 16 12.88 -8.17 8.07
N THR A 17 12.60 -7.69 6.86
CA THR A 17 11.21 -7.46 6.44
C THR A 17 10.53 -8.80 6.11
N ARG A 18 9.23 -8.92 6.41
CA ARG A 18 8.42 -10.13 6.13
C ARG A 18 8.58 -10.63 4.68
N HIS A 19 8.71 -9.71 3.73
CA HIS A 19 8.89 -10.07 2.32
C HIS A 19 10.33 -10.50 1.98
N GLY A 20 11.35 -9.97 2.67
CA GLY A 20 12.74 -10.43 2.53
C GLY A 20 12.94 -11.84 3.06
N GLN A 21 12.23 -12.21 4.13
CA GLN A 21 12.19 -13.59 4.63
C GLN A 21 11.63 -14.57 3.61
N SER A 22 10.61 -14.16 2.83
CA SER A 22 10.00 -15.04 1.83
C SER A 22 10.92 -15.39 0.65
N VAL A 23 11.80 -14.48 0.20
CA VAL A 23 12.73 -14.74 -0.91
C VAL A 23 13.86 -15.67 -0.44
N ARG A 24 14.44 -15.39 0.75
CA ARG A 24 15.45 -16.26 1.36
C ARG A 24 14.91 -17.65 1.68
N GLY A 25 13.65 -17.75 2.10
CA GLY A 25 12.97 -19.02 2.30
C GLY A 25 12.93 -19.87 1.02
N ILE A 26 12.57 -19.27 -0.12
CA ILE A 26 12.54 -19.96 -1.42
C ILE A 26 13.96 -20.36 -1.86
N GLN A 27 14.96 -19.51 -1.64
CA GLN A 27 16.36 -19.84 -1.93
C GLN A 27 16.87 -21.02 -1.10
N ASN A 28 16.55 -21.05 0.19
CA ASN A 28 16.91 -22.15 1.07
C ASN A 28 16.22 -23.45 0.65
N LEU A 29 14.96 -23.36 0.23
CA LEU A 29 14.22 -24.51 -0.31
C LEU A 29 14.87 -25.03 -1.59
N LEU A 30 15.31 -24.13 -2.48
CA LEU A 30 16.01 -24.50 -3.71
C LEU A 30 17.33 -25.23 -3.39
N LYS A 31 18.13 -24.72 -2.44
CA LYS A 31 19.35 -25.40 -2.00
C LYS A 31 19.06 -26.79 -1.42
N LYS A 32 17.97 -26.95 -0.66
CA LYS A 32 17.55 -28.25 -0.12
C LYS A 32 17.11 -29.20 -1.22
N ALA A 33 16.29 -28.73 -2.15
CA ALA A 33 15.82 -29.48 -3.32
C ALA A 33 16.98 -29.98 -4.18
N GLU A 34 17.96 -29.14 -4.46
CA GLU A 34 19.15 -29.50 -5.24
C GLU A 34 20.00 -30.55 -4.53
N ARG A 35 20.27 -30.39 -3.22
CA ARG A 35 21.00 -31.40 -2.44
C ARG A 35 20.24 -32.73 -2.36
N ASN A 36 18.92 -32.69 -2.23
CA ASN A 36 18.10 -33.90 -2.21
C ASN A 36 18.10 -34.60 -3.57
N ALA A 37 18.02 -33.85 -4.67
CA ALA A 37 18.12 -34.40 -6.01
C ALA A 37 19.47 -35.09 -6.24
N GLN A 38 20.58 -34.44 -5.85
CA GLN A 38 21.92 -35.02 -5.92
C GLN A 38 22.04 -36.32 -5.11
N ARG A 39 21.56 -36.33 -3.86
CA ARG A 39 21.54 -37.55 -3.04
C ARG A 39 20.70 -38.67 -3.65
N LEU A 40 19.56 -38.35 -4.27
CA LEU A 40 18.73 -39.34 -4.94
C LEU A 40 19.40 -39.87 -6.21
N GLU A 41 20.16 -39.04 -6.94
CA GLU A 41 20.96 -39.48 -8.09
C GLU A 41 22.13 -40.38 -7.68
N GLU A 42 22.76 -40.10 -6.54
CA GLU A 42 23.78 -40.98 -5.96
C GLU A 42 23.20 -42.33 -5.53
N LEU A 43 22.05 -42.31 -4.83
CA LEU A 43 21.35 -43.52 -4.38
C LEU A 43 20.82 -44.35 -5.56
N LYS A 44 20.42 -43.75 -6.68
CA LYS A 44 19.97 -44.49 -7.87
C LYS A 44 21.07 -45.35 -8.50
N LYS A 45 22.34 -45.11 -8.20
CA LYS A 45 23.47 -45.90 -8.70
C LYS A 45 23.60 -47.26 -8.02
N THR A 46 22.95 -47.45 -6.88
CA THR A 46 22.90 -48.74 -6.17
C THR A 46 21.49 -49.34 -6.26
N GLU A 47 21.39 -50.65 -6.44
CA GLU A 47 20.10 -51.34 -6.62
C GLU A 47 19.16 -51.13 -5.41
N GLU A 48 19.69 -51.24 -4.20
CA GLU A 48 18.95 -50.94 -2.95
C GLU A 48 18.49 -49.48 -2.84
N GLY A 49 19.24 -48.56 -3.46
CA GLY A 49 18.89 -47.14 -3.44
C GLY A 49 17.74 -46.82 -4.39
N THR A 50 17.52 -47.61 -5.44
CA THR A 50 16.37 -47.45 -6.35
C THR A 50 15.04 -47.75 -5.66
N GLU A 51 14.98 -48.77 -4.80
CA GLU A 51 13.78 -49.09 -4.02
C GLU A 51 13.47 -48.00 -3.00
N LYS A 52 14.50 -47.49 -2.31
CA LYS A 52 14.37 -46.37 -1.37
C LYS A 52 13.90 -45.09 -2.06
N VAL A 53 14.29 -44.84 -3.31
CA VAL A 53 13.81 -43.70 -4.11
C VAL A 53 12.35 -43.89 -4.49
N LYS A 54 11.93 -45.09 -4.90
CA LYS A 54 10.53 -45.39 -5.20
C LYS A 54 9.64 -45.22 -3.98
N ALA A 55 10.05 -45.74 -2.81
CA ALA A 55 9.33 -45.57 -1.55
C ALA A 55 9.12 -44.09 -1.20
N LYS A 56 10.17 -43.27 -1.28
CA LYS A 56 10.07 -41.81 -1.08
C LYS A 56 9.13 -41.14 -2.09
N GLY A 57 9.11 -41.60 -3.34
CA GLY A 57 8.16 -41.13 -4.35
C GLY A 57 6.71 -41.38 -3.93
N TRP A 58 6.40 -42.59 -3.47
CA TRP A 58 5.07 -42.93 -2.97
C TRP A 58 4.67 -42.14 -1.72
N ASP A 59 5.60 -41.97 -0.77
CA ASP A 59 5.37 -41.13 0.41
C ASP A 59 5.03 -39.69 0.02
N THR A 60 5.75 -39.11 -0.94
CA THR A 60 5.44 -37.75 -1.44
C THR A 60 4.09 -37.67 -2.13
N ALA A 61 3.71 -38.69 -2.91
CA ALA A 61 2.41 -38.75 -3.56
C ALA A 61 1.27 -38.86 -2.53
N LEU A 62 1.44 -39.67 -1.48
CA LEU A 62 0.50 -39.76 -0.36
C LEU A 62 0.36 -38.44 0.39
N GLN A 63 1.48 -37.74 0.64
CA GLN A 63 1.44 -36.42 1.27
C GLN A 63 0.70 -35.39 0.41
N GLN A 64 0.90 -35.42 -0.91
CA GLN A 64 0.15 -34.55 -1.83
C GLN A 64 -1.34 -34.90 -1.84
N ALA A 65 -1.69 -36.19 -1.86
CA ALA A 65 -3.07 -36.65 -1.79
C ALA A 65 -3.75 -36.27 -0.47
N ALA A 66 -3.00 -36.27 0.64
CA ALA A 66 -3.44 -35.76 1.94
C ALA A 66 -3.58 -34.23 1.99
N GLY A 67 -3.23 -33.52 0.92
CA GLY A 67 -3.34 -32.06 0.81
C GLY A 67 -2.11 -31.28 1.29
N ASN A 68 -1.01 -31.95 1.65
CA ASN A 68 0.22 -31.26 2.03
C ASN A 68 0.92 -30.67 0.80
N VAL A 69 1.33 -29.40 0.90
CA VAL A 69 1.99 -28.68 -0.20
C VAL A 69 3.48 -29.05 -0.23
N VAL A 70 3.82 -30.01 -1.07
CA VAL A 70 5.21 -30.42 -1.32
C VAL A 70 5.88 -29.38 -2.24
N MET A 71 7.03 -28.83 -1.80
CA MET A 71 7.74 -27.77 -2.52
C MET A 71 9.20 -28.16 -2.80
N ASP A 72 9.41 -29.34 -3.38
CA ASP A 72 10.75 -29.89 -3.60
C ASP A 72 11.24 -29.79 -5.05
N ASP A 73 10.42 -29.26 -5.96
CA ASP A 73 10.79 -29.14 -7.37
C ASP A 73 11.71 -27.93 -7.65
N PRO A 74 12.97 -28.15 -8.07
CA PRO A 74 13.93 -27.06 -8.27
C PRO A 74 13.50 -26.11 -9.40
N LYS A 75 12.88 -26.64 -10.47
CA LYS A 75 12.36 -25.82 -11.59
C LYS A 75 11.25 -24.87 -11.13
N LEU A 76 10.30 -25.36 -10.32
CA LEU A 76 9.21 -24.53 -9.80
C LEU A 76 9.72 -23.47 -8.81
N LEU A 77 10.70 -23.82 -7.97
CA LEU A 77 11.31 -22.88 -7.02
C LEU A 77 12.06 -21.76 -7.73
N ARG A 78 12.82 -22.06 -8.78
CA ARG A 78 13.47 -21.05 -9.65
C ARG A 78 12.45 -20.10 -10.27
N ASN A 79 11.33 -20.62 -10.76
CA ASN A 79 10.26 -19.81 -11.34
C ASN A 79 9.57 -18.92 -10.28
N LYS A 80 9.31 -19.44 -9.09
CA LYS A 80 8.76 -18.66 -7.96
C LYS A 80 9.70 -17.53 -7.56
N LEU A 81 11.00 -17.80 -7.50
CA LEU A 81 12.02 -16.79 -7.22
C LEU A 81 12.01 -15.66 -8.26
N LYS A 82 12.04 -16.00 -9.55
CA LYS A 82 11.94 -15.01 -10.64
C LYS A 82 10.65 -14.17 -10.57
N LYS A 83 9.51 -14.79 -10.24
CA LYS A 83 8.24 -14.07 -10.07
C LYS A 83 8.31 -13.07 -8.91
N LYS A 84 8.91 -13.45 -7.78
CA LYS A 84 9.10 -12.57 -6.62
C LYS A 84 10.03 -11.40 -6.94
N GLU A 85 11.12 -11.64 -7.66
CA GLU A 85 12.04 -10.60 -8.12
C GLU A 85 11.35 -9.61 -9.06
N LYS A 86 10.58 -10.09 -10.04
CA LYS A 86 9.77 -9.24 -10.93
C LYS A 86 8.77 -8.39 -10.15
N ALA A 87 8.08 -8.98 -9.16
CA ALA A 87 7.14 -8.25 -8.32
C ALA A 87 7.85 -7.15 -7.50
N LYS A 88 9.04 -7.43 -6.98
CA LYS A 88 9.87 -6.44 -6.29
C LYS A 88 10.32 -5.33 -7.22
N ALA A 89 10.78 -5.65 -8.42
CA ALA A 89 11.17 -4.66 -9.42
C ALA A 89 10.01 -3.73 -9.80
N LYS A 90 8.81 -4.29 -10.03
CA LYS A 90 7.59 -3.50 -10.28
C LYS A 90 7.25 -2.58 -9.12
N SER A 91 7.20 -3.11 -7.91
CA SER A 91 6.90 -2.34 -6.70
C SER A 91 7.90 -1.19 -6.48
N THR A 92 9.20 -1.44 -6.70
CA THR A 92 10.23 -0.40 -6.61
C THR A 92 10.05 0.69 -7.66
N LYS A 93 9.74 0.33 -8.92
CA LYS A 93 9.47 1.31 -9.99
C LYS A 93 8.26 2.18 -9.66
N GLU A 94 7.14 1.56 -9.29
CA GLU A 94 5.92 2.29 -8.91
C GLU A 94 6.16 3.22 -7.71
N TRP A 95 6.93 2.78 -6.71
CA TRP A 95 7.23 3.62 -5.55
C TRP A 95 8.07 4.84 -5.96
N LYS A 96 9.08 4.66 -6.80
CA LYS A 96 9.89 5.75 -7.36
C LYS A 96 9.03 6.75 -8.14
N GLU A 97 8.10 6.25 -8.96
CA GLU A 97 7.18 7.12 -9.70
C GLU A 97 6.24 7.90 -8.77
N ARG A 98 5.70 7.25 -7.72
CA ARG A 98 4.87 7.91 -6.71
C ARG A 98 5.65 9.00 -5.97
N THR A 99 6.88 8.72 -5.54
CA THR A 99 7.72 9.73 -4.86
C THR A 99 8.07 10.89 -5.78
N ALA A 100 8.42 10.62 -7.04
CA ALA A 100 8.71 11.66 -8.02
C ALA A 100 7.49 12.57 -8.27
N LYS A 101 6.30 11.99 -8.47
CA LYS A 101 5.04 12.75 -8.62
C LYS A 101 4.73 13.61 -7.40
N LEU A 102 4.94 13.08 -6.19
CA LEU A 102 4.77 13.83 -4.95
C LEU A 102 5.73 15.02 -4.84
N GLU A 103 7.00 14.84 -5.21
CA GLU A 103 7.99 15.91 -5.19
C GLU A 103 7.66 17.01 -6.20
N VAL A 104 7.26 16.66 -7.42
CA VAL A 104 6.81 17.62 -8.43
C VAL A 104 5.59 18.40 -7.93
N SER A 105 4.58 17.71 -7.40
CA SER A 105 3.38 18.36 -6.85
C SER A 105 3.70 19.30 -5.68
N LYS A 106 4.63 18.92 -4.79
CA LYS A 106 5.11 19.78 -3.71
C LYS A 106 5.78 21.04 -4.27
N LYS A 107 6.67 20.91 -5.24
CA LYS A 107 7.37 22.03 -5.89
C LYS A 107 6.38 22.97 -6.59
N GLU A 108 5.42 22.43 -7.33
CA GLU A 108 4.37 23.24 -7.99
C GLU A 108 3.51 24.00 -6.97
N ARG A 109 3.09 23.33 -5.89
CA ARG A 109 2.33 23.98 -4.81
C ARG A 109 3.15 25.08 -4.14
N GLN A 110 4.44 24.86 -3.92
CA GLN A 110 5.36 25.89 -3.41
C GLN A 110 5.50 27.06 -4.38
N LYS A 111 5.70 26.80 -5.68
CA LYS A 111 5.75 27.85 -6.72
C LYS A 111 4.46 28.67 -6.76
N LYS A 112 3.29 28.02 -6.72
CA LYS A 112 1.98 28.70 -6.65
C LYS A 112 1.85 29.55 -5.39
N LYS A 113 2.31 29.06 -4.23
CA LYS A 113 2.32 29.84 -2.98
C LYS A 113 3.20 31.09 -3.10
N LEU A 114 4.41 30.95 -3.66
CA LEU A 114 5.32 32.08 -3.89
C LEU A 114 4.70 33.09 -4.86
N ALA A 115 4.19 32.64 -6.01
CA ALA A 115 3.52 33.51 -6.98
C ALA A 115 2.34 34.29 -6.38
N ASN A 116 1.51 33.62 -5.55
CA ASN A 116 0.41 34.28 -4.85
C ASN A 116 0.90 35.28 -3.79
N ALA A 117 1.98 34.98 -3.07
CA ALA A 117 2.56 35.90 -2.09
C ALA A 117 3.15 37.15 -2.76
N LEU A 118 3.91 36.98 -3.84
CA LEU A 118 4.43 38.07 -4.67
C LEU A 118 3.32 38.90 -5.31
N GLY A 119 2.27 38.25 -5.84
CA GLY A 119 1.12 38.90 -6.45
C GLY A 119 0.28 39.71 -5.46
N ARG A 120 0.19 39.29 -4.18
CA ARG A 120 -0.43 40.08 -3.10
C ARG A 120 0.44 41.27 -2.70
N GLY A 121 1.75 41.05 -2.52
CA GLY A 121 2.69 42.14 -2.19
C GLY A 121 2.69 43.29 -3.19
N LYS A 122 2.47 43.03 -4.48
CA LYS A 122 2.31 44.10 -5.49
C LYS A 122 0.92 44.75 -5.51
N LYS A 123 -0.14 44.01 -5.18
CA LYS A 123 -1.52 44.54 -5.13
C LYS A 123 -1.78 45.42 -3.91
N ASP A 124 -1.15 45.10 -2.79
CA ASP A 124 -1.33 45.84 -1.53
C ASP A 124 -0.56 47.18 -1.51
N VAL A 125 0.43 47.36 -2.41
CA VAL A 125 1.14 48.64 -2.63
C VAL A 125 0.44 49.52 -3.67
N ALA A 126 -0.30 48.93 -4.63
CA ALA A 126 -0.96 49.65 -5.71
C ALA A 126 -2.40 50.12 -5.41
N LYS A 127 -2.93 49.82 -4.21
CA LYS A 127 -4.20 50.38 -3.75
C LYS A 127 -3.96 51.18 -2.47
N PRO A 128 -3.99 52.52 -2.48
CA PRO A 128 -4.12 53.25 -1.23
C PRO A 128 -5.42 52.79 -0.58
N ALA A 129 -5.30 52.09 0.54
CA ALA A 129 -6.42 51.65 1.33
C ALA A 129 -7.14 52.90 1.86
N GLU A 130 -8.24 53.29 1.21
CA GLU A 130 -9.26 54.12 1.80
C GLU A 130 -9.72 53.43 3.08
N LYS A 131 -9.18 53.88 4.22
CA LYS A 131 -9.49 53.38 5.55
C LYS A 131 -10.95 53.68 5.85
N LYS A 132 -11.86 52.75 5.53
CA LYS A 132 -13.19 52.72 6.13
C LYS A 132 -13.52 51.33 6.66
N GLY A 133 -13.38 51.20 7.97
CA GLY A 133 -14.18 50.31 8.81
C GLY A 133 -14.09 48.81 8.53
N ARG A 134 -13.07 48.12 9.05
CA ARG A 134 -13.24 46.72 9.47
C ARG A 134 -12.30 46.34 10.60
N LYS A 135 -12.69 46.70 11.82
CA LYS A 135 -12.31 45.91 13.01
C LYS A 135 -13.04 44.57 12.92
N GLY A 136 -12.43 43.60 12.24
CA GLY A 136 -12.82 42.20 12.35
C GLY A 136 -12.31 41.64 13.69
N PRO A 137 -13.04 40.69 14.33
CA PRO A 137 -12.67 40.19 15.64
C PRO A 137 -11.29 39.53 15.58
N VAL A 138 -10.51 39.84 16.61
CA VAL A 138 -9.17 39.34 16.91
C VAL A 138 -9.11 37.83 16.69
N ARG A 139 -8.04 37.36 16.05
CA ARG A 139 -7.78 35.95 15.72
C ARG A 139 -7.56 35.10 16.99
N GLY A 140 -8.63 34.91 17.75
CA GLY A 140 -8.76 33.95 18.85
C GLY A 140 -10.07 33.17 18.78
N ASP A 141 -11.10 33.70 18.11
CA ASP A 141 -12.46 33.17 18.23
C ASP A 141 -13.09 32.83 16.87
N ARG A 142 -12.53 31.79 16.24
CA ARG A 142 -13.15 30.94 15.18
C ARG A 142 -12.08 30.05 14.54
N ARG A 143 -11.52 29.11 15.31
CA ARG A 143 -10.96 27.88 14.72
C ARG A 143 -12.14 26.95 14.47
N ALA A 144 -12.53 26.78 13.21
CA ALA A 144 -13.53 25.81 12.80
C ALA A 144 -12.97 24.40 12.99
N GLY A 145 -13.08 23.91 14.22
CA GLY A 145 -12.68 22.58 14.61
C GLY A 145 -13.44 22.29 15.89
N PHE A 146 -14.45 21.45 15.75
CA PHE A 146 -15.25 20.88 16.84
C PHE A 146 -16.34 21.83 17.39
N GLU A 147 -17.57 21.30 17.42
CA GLU A 147 -18.79 21.87 18.00
C GLU A 147 -19.52 22.93 17.14
N GLY A 148 -20.63 22.47 16.55
CA GLY A 148 -21.56 23.31 15.82
C GLY A 148 -22.08 24.45 16.69
N LYS A 149 -22.38 25.58 16.03
CA LYS A 149 -23.22 26.63 16.60
C LYS A 149 -24.45 25.97 17.24
N LYS A 150 -24.57 26.06 18.57
CA LYS A 150 -25.87 26.04 19.24
C LYS A 150 -26.65 27.24 18.69
N GLY A 151 -27.44 26.99 17.67
CA GLY A 151 -28.25 27.99 16.99
C GLY A 151 -29.37 27.27 16.27
N GLU A 152 -30.42 26.96 17.03
CA GLU A 152 -31.82 26.98 16.59
C GLU A 152 -32.10 26.49 15.16
N ALA A 153 -31.72 25.25 14.84
CA ALA A 153 -32.19 24.59 13.61
C ALA A 153 -32.07 23.06 13.67
N PHE A 154 -32.15 22.45 14.86
CA PHE A 154 -32.27 21.00 14.97
C PHE A 154 -33.75 20.59 14.94
N LEU A 155 -34.15 20.05 13.78
CA LEU A 155 -35.28 19.14 13.56
C LEU A 155 -36.58 19.42 14.34
N ASN A 156 -37.54 20.06 13.66
CA ASN A 156 -38.98 20.10 14.00
C ASN A 156 -39.33 20.74 15.36
N ALA A 157 -39.46 22.07 15.39
CA ALA A 157 -40.28 22.76 16.38
C ALA A 157 -41.53 23.32 15.70
N ASP A 158 -42.66 22.71 16.05
CA ASP A 158 -44.00 23.30 16.06
C ASP A 158 -44.80 23.40 14.75
N LYS A 159 -45.31 22.22 14.35
CA LYS A 159 -46.69 22.08 13.86
C LYS A 159 -47.67 22.60 14.94
N LYS A 160 -48.13 23.84 14.85
CA LYS A 160 -49.43 24.28 15.40
C LYS A 160 -49.96 25.50 14.65
N GLY A 161 -51.16 25.38 14.09
CA GLY A 161 -52.04 26.54 13.87
C GLY A 161 -52.50 26.81 12.44
N GLY A 162 -53.52 26.07 11.99
CA GLY A 162 -54.68 26.64 11.30
C GLY A 162 -54.53 27.28 9.92
N LYS A 163 -54.96 26.56 8.89
CA LYS A 163 -55.44 27.14 7.62
C LYS A 163 -56.78 27.87 7.90
N PRO A 164 -57.13 28.93 7.15
CA PRO A 164 -58.09 28.65 6.09
C PRO A 164 -57.85 29.40 4.77
N ALA A 165 -58.37 28.75 3.71
CA ALA A 165 -59.04 29.27 2.51
C ALA A 165 -58.48 30.58 1.87
N GLY A 166 -58.04 30.62 0.62
CA GLY A 166 -58.65 30.02 -0.57
C GLY A 166 -58.98 31.13 -1.55
N LYS A 167 -58.16 31.33 -2.59
CA LYS A 167 -58.55 31.92 -3.89
C LYS A 167 -57.41 31.73 -4.91
N LYS A 168 -57.57 30.73 -5.78
CA LYS A 168 -57.24 30.80 -7.21
C LYS A 168 -58.59 30.80 -7.95
N PRO A 169 -58.73 31.09 -9.26
CA PRO A 169 -57.69 31.24 -10.29
C PRO A 169 -57.92 32.42 -11.26
N ALA A 170 -56.93 32.75 -12.09
CA ALA A 170 -57.16 33.24 -13.45
C ALA A 170 -55.86 33.15 -14.28
N GLY A 171 -55.69 32.04 -15.01
CA GLY A 171 -55.34 32.17 -16.44
C GLY A 171 -56.65 32.09 -17.24
N PRO A 172 -56.66 32.08 -18.58
CA PRO A 172 -55.51 32.01 -19.50
C PRO A 172 -55.67 32.96 -20.73
N SER A 173 -54.94 32.65 -21.81
CA SER A 173 -55.13 33.03 -23.23
C SER A 173 -54.26 34.21 -23.72
N LYS A 174 -53.53 34.13 -24.84
CA LYS A 174 -53.47 33.18 -25.97
C LYS A 174 -52.03 32.86 -26.33
#